data_AF-A0A3D5AD57-F1
#
_entry.id   AF-A0A3D5AD57-F1
#
_cell.length_a   1.000
_cell.length_b   1.000
_cell.length_c   1.000
_cell.angle_alpha   90.00
_cell.angle_beta   90.00
_cell.angle_gamma   90.00
#
_symmetry.space_group_name_H-M   'P 1'
#
loop_
_entity.id
_entity.type
_entity.pdbx_description
1 polymer ?
#
loop_
_entity_poly.entity_id
_entity_poly.type
_entity_poly.pdbx_seq_one_letter_code
_entity_poly.pdbx_strand_id
1 'polypeptide(L)'
;MLDGPVYHELPHGVVRIDQYQNGQLIGFMIDLFAMHYFNRLDFQLKDNKVMIHDMQSNNELQIYKNEGSLKADFYKGKKRVATSTKSLQQIDQIVPHATTAYYLDEDGTLREFHFIKTTFPEMDDIENDFLSPLFSQFSFEFAGDLNLFFEQLHNKIGDLGNMDKRNFATIFHSYSFPYDEKNYLGAVSYNAKSKPDYGITIQRLDSGTYQVQRYVDGKVTSTKTTNHLHPWKEED
;
A
#
# COMPACT_ATOMS: atom_id res chain seq x y z
N MET A 1 -17.49 21.81 22.36
CA MET A 1 -17.88 20.87 21.30
C MET A 1 -17.35 21.48 20.01
N LEU A 2 -16.50 20.76 19.28
CA LEU A 2 -15.83 21.29 18.08
C LEU A 2 -16.77 21.06 16.88
N ASP A 3 -17.03 22.12 16.11
CA ASP A 3 -17.89 22.10 14.93
C ASP A 3 -17.30 23.01 13.87
N GLY A 4 -17.35 22.59 12.60
CA GLY A 4 -16.72 23.30 11.48
C GLY A 4 -15.28 22.87 11.18
N PRO A 5 -14.58 23.65 10.33
CA PRO A 5 -13.26 23.30 9.83
C PRO A 5 -12.15 23.57 10.85
N VAL A 6 -11.19 22.65 10.94
CA VAL A 6 -9.93 22.82 11.68
C VAL A 6 -8.76 22.64 10.74
N TYR A 7 -7.83 23.59 10.76
CA TYR A 7 -6.70 23.65 9.85
C TYR A 7 -5.45 23.14 10.54
N HIS A 8 -4.75 22.24 9.86
CA HIS A 8 -3.48 21.67 10.28
C HIS A 8 -2.44 21.90 9.18
N GLU A 9 -1.33 22.54 9.55
CA GLU A 9 -0.13 22.56 8.71
C GLU A 9 0.64 21.26 8.97
N LEU A 10 0.82 20.47 7.91
CA LEU A 10 1.65 19.27 7.91
C LEU A 10 3.02 19.61 7.28
N PRO A 11 4.04 18.76 7.48
CA PRO A 11 5.36 19.01 6.89
C PRO A 11 5.30 19.17 5.35
N HIS A 12 6.31 19.84 4.81
CA HIS A 12 6.48 20.10 3.37
C HIS A 12 5.32 20.87 2.69
N GLY A 13 4.64 21.74 3.44
CA GLY A 13 3.66 22.69 2.88
C GLY A 13 2.31 22.08 2.56
N VAL A 14 2.00 20.93 3.15
CA VAL A 14 0.71 20.26 3.02
C VAL A 14 -0.27 20.86 4.04
N VAL A 15 -1.47 21.20 3.61
CA VAL A 15 -2.53 21.67 4.52
C VAL A 15 -3.61 20.60 4.61
N ARG A 16 -3.86 20.12 5.84
CA ARG A 16 -5.01 19.25 6.13
C ARG A 16 -6.13 20.08 6.76
N ILE A 17 -7.35 19.90 6.27
CA ILE A 17 -8.53 20.62 6.75
C ILE A 17 -9.54 19.60 7.24
N ASP A 18 -9.65 19.44 8.55
CA ASP A 18 -10.55 18.49 9.21
C ASP A 18 -11.94 19.10 9.34
N GLN A 19 -12.99 18.36 9.01
CA GLN A 19 -14.37 18.81 9.09
C GLN A 19 -15.09 18.07 10.21
N TYR A 20 -15.54 18.81 11.23
CA TYR A 20 -16.29 18.26 12.35
C TYR A 20 -17.76 18.65 12.28
N GLN A 21 -18.64 17.73 12.68
CA GLN A 21 -20.04 18.00 12.96
C GLN A 21 -20.42 17.31 14.27
N ASN A 22 -21.01 18.05 15.21
CA ASN A 22 -21.35 17.55 16.55
C ASN A 22 -20.17 16.88 17.28
N GLY A 23 -18.94 17.37 17.06
CA GLY A 23 -17.72 16.80 17.64
C GLY A 23 -17.21 15.51 16.99
N GLN A 24 -17.82 15.04 15.90
CA GLN A 24 -17.36 13.89 15.12
C GLN A 24 -16.69 14.33 13.83
N LEU A 25 -15.57 13.69 13.45
CA LEU A 25 -14.91 13.93 12.17
C LEU A 25 -15.77 13.31 11.06
N ILE A 26 -16.32 14.15 10.19
CA ILE A 26 -17.18 13.72 9.07
C ILE A 26 -16.45 13.75 7.72
N GLY A 27 -15.34 14.47 7.65
CA GLY A 27 -14.56 14.66 6.44
C GLY A 27 -13.20 15.28 6.72
N PHE A 28 -12.27 15.18 5.78
CA PHE A 28 -11.06 15.99 5.79
C PHE A 28 -10.56 16.20 4.36
N MET A 29 -9.85 17.30 4.12
CA MET A 29 -9.23 17.61 2.84
C MET A 29 -7.71 17.68 2.99
N ILE A 30 -6.98 17.35 1.93
CA ILE A 30 -5.53 17.56 1.84
C ILE A 30 -5.25 18.40 0.61
N ASP A 31 -4.56 19.53 0.83
CA ASP A 31 -3.99 20.33 -0.23
C ASP A 31 -2.57 19.87 -0.56
N LEU A 32 -2.39 19.46 -1.81
CA LEU A 32 -1.14 18.98 -2.38
C LEU A 32 -0.55 20.10 -3.24
N PHE A 33 0.59 20.64 -2.81
CA PHE A 33 1.31 21.69 -3.52
C PHE A 33 2.64 21.17 -4.05
N ALA A 34 2.91 21.37 -5.34
CA ALA A 34 4.25 21.33 -5.92
C ALA A 34 4.46 22.56 -6.82
N MET A 35 5.70 22.84 -7.25
CA MET A 35 6.10 24.15 -7.82
C MET A 35 5.12 24.74 -8.88
N HIS A 36 4.42 23.90 -9.66
CA HIS A 36 3.38 24.31 -10.61
C HIS A 36 2.12 23.43 -10.57
N TYR A 37 1.86 22.78 -9.44
CA TYR A 37 0.77 21.82 -9.28
C TYR A 37 0.03 22.10 -7.97
N PHE A 38 -1.29 22.21 -8.07
CA PHE A 38 -2.18 22.23 -6.91
C PHE A 38 -3.28 21.22 -7.12
N ASN A 39 -3.39 20.23 -6.23
CA ASN A 39 -4.55 19.35 -6.18
C ASN A 39 -5.09 19.27 -4.76
N ARG A 40 -6.40 19.05 -4.65
CA ARG A 40 -7.06 18.77 -3.39
C ARG A 40 -7.70 17.40 -3.46
N LEU A 41 -7.38 16.59 -2.46
CA LEU A 41 -8.08 15.34 -2.20
C LEU A 41 -9.09 15.59 -1.07
N ASP A 42 -10.35 15.25 -1.31
CA ASP A 42 -11.44 15.36 -0.34
C ASP A 42 -11.88 13.97 0.13
N PHE A 43 -11.85 13.74 1.44
CA PHE A 43 -12.16 12.49 2.09
C PHE A 43 -13.43 12.67 2.91
N GLN A 44 -14.47 11.89 2.65
CA GLN A 44 -15.75 12.01 3.33
C GLN A 44 -16.25 10.65 3.78
N LEU A 45 -16.78 10.59 5.01
CA LEU A 45 -17.52 9.44 5.49
C LEU A 45 -19.02 9.71 5.29
N LYS A 46 -19.62 9.07 4.28
CA LYS A 46 -21.02 9.29 3.92
C LYS A 46 -21.66 8.02 3.39
N ASP A 47 -22.95 7.82 3.70
CA ASP A 47 -23.76 6.71 3.18
C ASP A 47 -23.11 5.33 3.41
N ASN A 48 -22.45 5.17 4.57
CA ASN A 48 -21.67 3.97 4.93
C ASN A 48 -20.59 3.63 3.89
N LYS A 49 -19.90 4.66 3.40
CA LYS A 49 -18.73 4.59 2.52
C LYS A 49 -17.73 5.67 2.90
N VAL A 50 -16.44 5.39 2.68
CA VAL A 50 -15.42 6.43 2.60
C VAL A 50 -15.27 6.82 1.14
N MET A 51 -15.60 8.07 0.83
CA MET A 51 -15.45 8.64 -0.51
C MET A 51 -14.17 9.45 -0.55
N ILE A 52 -13.37 9.28 -1.61
CA ILE A 52 -12.13 10.02 -1.82
C ILE A 52 -12.20 10.62 -3.21
N HIS A 53 -12.31 11.94 -3.27
CA HIS A 53 -12.48 12.68 -4.51
C HIS A 53 -11.20 13.42 -4.87
N ASP A 54 -10.78 13.31 -6.13
CA ASP A 54 -9.72 14.12 -6.72
C ASP A 54 -10.35 15.30 -7.47
N MET A 55 -10.14 16.51 -6.92
CA MET A 55 -10.75 17.73 -7.44
C MET A 55 -10.26 18.11 -8.85
N GLN A 56 -9.07 17.70 -9.27
CA GLN A 56 -8.58 18.02 -10.62
C GLN A 56 -9.23 17.14 -11.70
N SER A 57 -9.39 15.84 -11.41
CA SER A 57 -9.73 14.86 -12.43
C SER A 57 -11.19 14.41 -12.42
N ASN A 58 -11.99 14.87 -11.45
CA ASN A 58 -13.35 14.37 -11.17
C ASN A 58 -13.41 12.84 -10.98
N ASN A 59 -12.27 12.22 -10.63
CA ASN A 59 -12.21 10.81 -10.30
C ASN A 59 -12.54 10.63 -8.82
N GLU A 60 -13.07 9.47 -8.46
CA GLU A 60 -13.48 9.16 -7.10
C GLU A 60 -13.21 7.70 -6.75
N LEU A 61 -12.77 7.46 -5.52
CA LEU A 61 -12.82 6.15 -4.89
C LEU A 61 -13.99 6.07 -3.94
N GLN A 62 -14.75 4.99 -4.01
CA GLN A 62 -15.74 4.65 -3.00
C GLN A 62 -15.31 3.38 -2.27
N ILE A 63 -14.94 3.51 -1.01
CA ILE A 63 -14.50 2.40 -0.16
C ILE A 63 -15.65 1.95 0.72
N TYR A 64 -15.89 0.64 0.76
CA TYR A 64 -16.99 0.02 1.49
C TYR A 64 -16.59 -1.33 2.06
N LYS A 65 -17.29 -1.76 3.11
CA LYS A 65 -17.12 -3.08 3.70
C LYS A 65 -17.99 -4.10 2.95
N ASN A 66 -17.39 -5.23 2.58
CA ASN A 66 -18.07 -6.36 1.95
C ASN A 66 -17.47 -7.66 2.50
N GLU A 67 -18.31 -8.50 3.13
CA GLU A 67 -17.91 -9.83 3.67
C GLU A 67 -16.63 -9.79 4.52
N GLY A 68 -16.53 -8.81 5.44
CA GLY A 68 -15.37 -8.69 6.33
C GLY A 68 -14.11 -8.10 5.70
N SER A 69 -14.16 -7.74 4.41
CA SER A 69 -13.07 -7.06 3.70
C SER A 69 -13.46 -5.62 3.35
N LEU A 70 -12.49 -4.73 3.21
CA LEU A 70 -12.68 -3.45 2.54
C LEU A 70 -12.44 -3.61 1.04
N LYS A 71 -13.35 -3.05 0.25
CA LYS A 71 -13.27 -2.97 -1.20
C LYS A 71 -13.38 -1.51 -1.63
N ALA A 72 -12.78 -1.20 -2.77
CA ALA A 72 -12.89 0.10 -3.42
C ALA A 72 -13.51 -0.06 -4.81
N ASP A 73 -14.42 0.83 -5.17
CA ASP A 73 -14.86 1.03 -6.54
C ASP A 73 -14.21 2.32 -7.06
N PHE A 74 -13.60 2.27 -8.25
CA PHE A 74 -13.02 3.42 -8.92
C PHE A 74 -14.04 4.02 -9.89
N TYR A 75 -14.24 5.34 -9.81
CA TYR A 75 -15.15 6.09 -10.67
C TYR A 75 -14.39 7.15 -11.47
N LYS A 76 -14.72 7.23 -12.77
CA LYS A 76 -14.34 8.34 -13.65
C LYS A 76 -15.58 9.17 -13.93
N GLY A 77 -15.69 10.33 -13.27
CA GLY A 77 -16.94 11.07 -13.17
C GLY A 77 -18.02 10.20 -12.51
N LYS A 78 -19.14 9.95 -13.20
CA LYS A 78 -20.24 9.12 -12.68
C LYS A 78 -20.17 7.64 -13.05
N LYS A 79 -19.20 7.24 -13.88
CA LYS A 79 -19.07 5.86 -14.37
C LYS A 79 -18.10 5.09 -13.48
N ARG A 80 -18.58 4.00 -12.88
CA ARG A 80 -17.68 3.01 -12.26
C ARG A 80 -16.88 2.31 -13.35
N VAL A 81 -15.56 2.34 -13.22
CA VAL A 81 -14.63 1.75 -14.21
C VAL A 81 -13.93 0.51 -13.67
N ALA A 82 -13.74 0.39 -12.35
CA ALA A 82 -13.15 -0.78 -11.73
C ALA A 82 -13.72 -1.05 -10.34
N THR A 83 -13.61 -2.30 -9.90
CA THR A 83 -13.82 -2.72 -8.51
C THR A 83 -12.56 -3.47 -8.07
N SER A 84 -12.03 -3.12 -6.91
CA SER A 84 -10.80 -3.70 -6.37
C SER A 84 -10.99 -5.19 -6.10
N THR A 85 -9.99 -5.97 -6.48
CA THR A 85 -9.82 -7.38 -6.09
C THR A 85 -8.62 -7.46 -5.14
N LYS A 86 -8.35 -8.60 -4.50
CA LYS A 86 -7.15 -8.72 -3.65
C LYS A 86 -5.92 -8.38 -4.48
N SER A 87 -5.19 -7.32 -4.09
CA SER A 87 -4.00 -6.83 -4.81
C SER A 87 -2.84 -7.81 -4.77
N LEU A 88 -2.82 -8.65 -3.73
CA LEU A 88 -1.90 -9.76 -3.55
C LEU A 88 -2.70 -11.05 -3.36
N GLN A 89 -2.41 -12.04 -4.19
CA GLN A 89 -2.88 -13.40 -3.98
C GLN A 89 -1.77 -14.21 -3.33
N GLN A 90 -1.93 -14.56 -2.05
CA GLN A 90 -1.04 -15.51 -1.39
C GLN A 90 -1.17 -16.88 -2.05
N ILE A 91 -0.03 -17.55 -2.20
CA ILE A 91 0.11 -18.88 -2.78
C ILE A 91 0.97 -19.74 -1.86
N ASP A 92 0.71 -21.05 -1.82
CA ASP A 92 1.44 -21.96 -0.93
C ASP A 92 2.76 -22.46 -1.53
N GLN A 93 2.93 -22.33 -2.86
CA GLN A 93 4.07 -22.84 -3.60
C GLN A 93 4.45 -21.88 -4.73
N ILE A 94 5.73 -21.87 -5.10
CA ILE A 94 6.24 -21.02 -6.19
C ILE A 94 5.62 -21.45 -7.52
N VAL A 95 4.85 -20.53 -8.12
CA VAL A 95 4.25 -20.69 -9.46
C VAL A 95 4.84 -19.64 -10.42
N PRO A 96 4.59 -19.75 -11.74
CA PRO A 96 5.03 -18.75 -12.70
C PRO A 96 4.61 -17.34 -12.31
N HIS A 97 5.52 -16.37 -12.46
CA HIS A 97 5.27 -14.95 -12.15
C HIS A 97 5.00 -14.61 -10.68
N ALA A 98 5.23 -15.56 -9.76
CA ALA A 98 5.19 -15.30 -8.33
C ALA A 98 6.30 -14.34 -7.89
N THR A 99 6.13 -13.77 -6.70
CA THR A 99 7.17 -13.10 -5.91
C THR A 99 7.25 -13.78 -4.55
N THR A 100 8.47 -14.00 -4.05
CA THR A 100 8.70 -14.38 -2.65
C THR A 100 9.32 -13.20 -1.93
N ALA A 101 8.66 -12.70 -0.89
CA ALA A 101 9.24 -11.77 0.07
C ALA A 101 9.82 -12.53 1.26
N TYR A 102 11.00 -12.12 1.72
CA TYR A 102 11.68 -12.66 2.89
C TYR A 102 11.63 -11.64 4.02
N TYR A 103 11.29 -12.08 5.22
CA TYR A 103 11.20 -11.22 6.40
C TYR A 103 11.60 -11.99 7.67
N LEU A 104 11.90 -11.26 8.73
CA LEU A 104 12.09 -11.81 10.06
C LEU A 104 10.80 -11.73 10.87
N ASP A 105 10.40 -12.83 11.47
CA ASP A 105 9.32 -12.89 12.46
C ASP A 105 9.77 -12.22 13.79
N GLU A 106 8.87 -12.07 14.76
CA GLU A 106 9.18 -11.41 16.05
C GLU A 106 10.33 -12.07 16.83
N ASP A 107 10.50 -13.39 16.66
CA ASP A 107 11.58 -14.18 17.28
C ASP A 107 12.89 -14.18 16.48
N GLY A 108 12.94 -13.45 15.35
CA GLY A 108 14.09 -13.41 14.44
C GLY A 108 14.16 -14.60 13.47
N THR A 109 13.10 -15.41 13.37
CA THR A 109 13.02 -16.51 12.41
C THR A 109 12.80 -15.98 10.99
N LEU A 110 13.56 -16.49 10.02
CA LEU A 110 13.34 -16.22 8.60
C LEU A 110 12.02 -16.84 8.14
N ARG A 111 11.16 -16.02 7.54
CA ARG A 111 9.89 -16.42 6.93
C ARG A 111 9.86 -16.02 5.45
N GLU A 112 9.04 -16.76 4.71
CA GLU A 112 8.78 -16.54 3.30
C GLU A 112 7.29 -16.23 3.11
N PHE A 113 6.99 -15.23 2.28
CA PHE A 113 5.64 -14.91 1.84
C PHE A 113 5.61 -14.96 0.31
N HIS A 114 4.90 -15.95 -0.23
CA HIS A 114 4.76 -16.12 -1.67
C HIS A 114 3.44 -15.51 -2.14
N PHE A 115 3.50 -14.67 -3.16
CA PHE A 115 2.32 -14.02 -3.70
C PHE A 115 2.42 -13.72 -5.19
N ILE A 116 1.27 -13.55 -5.83
CA ILE A 116 1.15 -12.94 -7.16
C ILE A 116 0.57 -11.55 -6.97
N LYS A 117 1.19 -10.55 -7.61
CA LYS A 117 0.60 -9.21 -7.70
C LYS A 117 -0.49 -9.22 -8.75
N THR A 118 -1.70 -8.88 -8.35
CA THR A 118 -2.79 -8.65 -9.29
C THR A 118 -2.58 -7.31 -9.96
N THR A 119 -2.54 -7.32 -11.29
CA THR A 119 -2.56 -6.09 -12.08
C THR A 119 -4.01 -5.68 -12.31
N PHE A 120 -4.22 -4.38 -12.52
CA PHE A 120 -5.53 -3.82 -12.87
C PHE A 120 -5.43 -3.18 -14.25
N PRO A 121 -5.46 -3.96 -15.35
CA PRO A 121 -5.30 -3.42 -16.70
C PRO A 121 -6.33 -2.33 -17.02
N GLU A 122 -7.51 -2.39 -16.41
CA GLU A 122 -8.56 -1.37 -16.56
C GLU A 122 -8.16 0.00 -16.01
N MET A 123 -7.11 0.04 -15.17
CA MET A 123 -6.53 1.25 -14.59
C MET A 123 -5.39 1.83 -15.42
N ASP A 124 -4.85 1.10 -16.42
CA ASP A 124 -3.66 1.52 -17.18
C ASP A 124 -3.90 2.84 -17.95
N ASP A 125 -5.15 3.08 -18.37
CA ASP A 125 -5.57 4.29 -19.08
C ASP A 125 -6.04 5.43 -18.13
N ILE A 126 -5.97 5.23 -16.82
CA ILE A 126 -6.41 6.20 -15.82
C ILE A 126 -5.21 6.95 -15.28
N GLU A 127 -4.95 8.11 -15.87
CA GLU A 127 -3.93 9.05 -15.40
C GLU A 127 -4.41 9.72 -14.08
N ASN A 128 -4.04 9.11 -12.95
CA ASN A 128 -4.27 9.66 -11.61
C ASN A 128 -3.13 9.27 -10.65
N ASP A 129 -2.34 10.26 -10.25
CA ASP A 129 -1.15 10.06 -9.43
C ASP A 129 -1.42 9.64 -7.97
N PHE A 130 -2.64 9.82 -7.46
CA PHE A 130 -2.95 9.63 -6.04
C PHE A 130 -4.01 8.55 -5.79
N LEU A 131 -5.11 8.58 -6.54
CA LEU A 131 -6.19 7.60 -6.37
C LEU A 131 -5.80 6.23 -6.92
N SER A 132 -5.02 6.13 -8.01
CA SER A 132 -4.62 4.83 -8.56
C SER A 132 -3.71 4.03 -7.60
N PRO A 133 -2.67 4.63 -6.98
CA PRO A 133 -1.92 3.97 -5.90
C PRO A 133 -2.75 3.61 -4.68
N LEU A 134 -3.75 4.42 -4.33
CA LEU A 134 -4.62 4.12 -3.19
C LEU A 134 -5.58 2.96 -3.49
N PHE A 135 -6.16 2.94 -4.70
CA PHE A 135 -7.03 1.88 -5.19
C PHE A 135 -6.33 0.52 -5.22
N SER A 136 -5.08 0.48 -5.65
CA SER A 136 -4.31 -0.77 -5.80
C SER A 136 -3.97 -1.47 -4.49
N GLN A 137 -4.24 -0.86 -3.33
CA GLN A 137 -4.06 -1.48 -2.02
C GLN A 137 -5.31 -2.24 -1.54
N PHE A 138 -6.46 -2.02 -2.15
CA PHE A 138 -7.65 -2.83 -1.90
C PHE A 138 -7.62 -4.05 -2.83
N SER A 139 -8.24 -5.17 -2.47
CA SER A 139 -9.06 -5.46 -1.28
C SER A 139 -8.27 -6.18 -0.18
N PHE A 140 -8.53 -5.84 1.09
CA PHE A 140 -7.92 -6.49 2.25
C PHE A 140 -8.95 -6.77 3.36
N GLU A 141 -8.64 -7.76 4.20
CA GLU A 141 -9.48 -8.15 5.34
C GLU A 141 -9.42 -7.08 6.44
N PHE A 142 -10.57 -6.69 6.98
CA PHE A 142 -10.66 -5.64 7.97
C PHE A 142 -11.76 -5.94 9.00
N ALA A 143 -11.31 -6.25 10.22
CA ALA A 143 -12.21 -6.59 11.32
C ALA A 143 -13.08 -5.40 11.77
N GLY A 144 -12.55 -4.17 11.68
CA GLY A 144 -13.20 -2.94 12.12
C GLY A 144 -14.38 -2.47 11.26
N ASP A 145 -15.03 -1.37 11.66
CA ASP A 145 -16.06 -0.69 10.88
C ASP A 145 -15.49 0.47 10.03
N LEU A 146 -16.33 1.09 9.21
CA LEU A 146 -15.87 2.19 8.34
C LEU A 146 -15.50 3.47 9.10
N ASN A 147 -16.01 3.69 10.31
CA ASN A 147 -15.57 4.82 11.13
C ASN A 147 -14.13 4.61 11.57
N LEU A 148 -13.82 3.42 12.10
CA LEU A 148 -12.46 3.07 12.52
C LEU A 148 -11.49 3.11 11.33
N PHE A 149 -11.90 2.61 10.17
CA PHE A 149 -11.09 2.71 8.96
C PHE A 149 -10.85 4.17 8.56
N PHE A 150 -11.88 5.02 8.60
CA PHE A 150 -11.78 6.43 8.26
C PHE A 150 -10.84 7.18 9.21
N GLU A 151 -10.93 6.94 10.51
CA GLU A 151 -10.00 7.48 11.51
C GLU A 151 -8.56 7.01 11.28
N GLN A 152 -8.36 5.73 10.96
CA GLN A 152 -7.02 5.21 10.65
C GLN A 152 -6.42 5.83 9.39
N LEU A 153 -7.24 6.03 8.35
CA LEU A 153 -6.82 6.71 7.13
C LEU A 153 -6.45 8.17 7.42
N HIS A 154 -7.28 8.88 8.18
CA HIS A 154 -7.00 10.26 8.62
C HIS A 154 -5.67 10.38 9.37
N ASN A 155 -5.44 9.50 10.34
CA ASN A 155 -4.19 9.48 11.11
C ASN A 155 -2.98 9.15 10.24
N LYS A 156 -3.05 8.09 9.42
CA LYS A 156 -1.97 7.70 8.52
C LYS A 156 -1.57 8.81 7.56
N ILE A 157 -2.55 9.55 7.05
CA ILE A 157 -2.33 10.72 6.20
C ILE A 157 -1.67 11.85 6.99
N GLY A 158 -2.10 12.10 8.23
CA GLY A 158 -1.48 13.09 9.11
C GLY A 158 0.00 12.80 9.41
N ASP A 159 0.37 11.52 9.45
CA ASP A 159 1.73 11.06 9.72
C ASP A 159 2.62 11.02 8.46
N LEU A 160 2.06 11.28 7.27
CA LEU A 160 2.86 11.34 6.05
C LEU A 160 3.80 12.54 6.10
N GLY A 161 5.09 12.25 6.22
CA GLY A 161 6.14 13.28 6.21
C GLY A 161 6.10 14.10 4.92
N ASN A 162 5.95 13.45 3.76
CA ASN A 162 5.73 14.05 2.45
C ASN A 162 4.49 13.43 1.77
N MET A 163 3.83 14.19 0.89
CA MET A 163 2.68 13.69 0.12
C MET A 163 3.10 13.41 -1.33
N ASP A 164 3.78 12.29 -1.56
CA ASP A 164 4.07 11.80 -2.91
C ASP A 164 3.34 10.47 -3.20
N LYS A 165 3.27 10.10 -4.48
CA LYS A 165 2.56 8.90 -4.94
C LYS A 165 3.01 7.60 -4.27
N ARG A 166 4.28 7.53 -3.81
CA ARG A 166 4.82 6.36 -3.09
C ARG A 166 4.20 6.26 -1.70
N ASN A 167 4.01 7.37 -1.00
CA ASN A 167 3.32 7.39 0.29
C ASN A 167 1.90 6.86 0.15
N PHE A 168 1.20 7.30 -0.90
CA PHE A 168 -0.15 6.79 -1.18
C PHE A 168 -0.15 5.31 -1.52
N ALA A 169 0.90 4.74 -2.11
CA ALA A 169 1.01 3.32 -2.41
C ALA A 169 1.28 2.42 -1.18
N THR A 170 1.62 3.00 -0.03
CA THR A 170 2.06 2.24 1.16
C THR A 170 1.16 2.41 2.39
N ILE A 171 0.14 3.28 2.35
CA ILE A 171 -0.78 3.57 3.47
C ILE A 171 -1.29 2.29 4.15
N PHE A 172 -1.76 1.32 3.38
CA PHE A 172 -2.38 0.07 3.83
C PHE A 172 -1.51 -1.16 3.59
N HIS A 173 -0.23 -0.98 3.26
CA HIS A 173 0.70 -2.08 2.96
C HIS A 173 0.70 -3.17 4.04
N SER A 174 0.70 -2.76 5.31
CA SER A 174 0.68 -3.67 6.46
C SER A 174 -0.55 -4.57 6.56
N TYR A 175 -1.64 -4.25 5.85
CA TYR A 175 -2.83 -5.11 5.77
C TYR A 175 -2.75 -6.12 4.63
N SER A 176 -1.85 -5.90 3.66
CA SER A 176 -1.66 -6.78 2.51
C SER A 176 -0.50 -7.77 2.73
N PHE A 177 0.49 -7.41 3.55
CA PHE A 177 1.65 -8.25 3.84
C PHE A 177 1.64 -8.74 5.29
N PRO A 178 2.05 -9.99 5.56
CA PRO A 178 2.08 -10.56 6.92
C PRO A 178 3.31 -10.12 7.72
N TYR A 179 3.95 -9.00 7.36
CA TYR A 179 5.18 -8.52 7.97
C TYR A 179 5.23 -6.99 8.03
N ASP A 180 5.96 -6.49 9.02
CA ASP A 180 6.34 -5.08 9.13
C ASP A 180 7.52 -4.80 8.19
N GLU A 181 7.52 -3.63 7.55
CA GLU A 181 8.59 -3.19 6.66
C GLU A 181 9.95 -3.17 7.36
N LYS A 182 9.99 -2.84 8.66
CA LYS A 182 11.23 -2.87 9.46
C LYS A 182 11.86 -4.26 9.57
N ASN A 183 11.10 -5.31 9.28
CA ASN A 183 11.53 -6.71 9.32
C ASN A 183 11.76 -7.30 7.92
N TYR A 184 11.42 -6.56 6.87
CA TYR A 184 11.59 -7.00 5.49
C TYR A 184 13.08 -7.09 5.14
N LEU A 185 13.47 -8.19 4.49
CA LEU A 185 14.87 -8.45 4.09
C LEU A 185 15.09 -8.22 2.59
N GLY A 186 14.05 -8.44 1.78
CA GLY A 186 14.09 -8.36 0.33
C GLY A 186 13.14 -9.36 -0.32
N ALA A 187 13.12 -9.38 -1.65
CA ALA A 187 12.24 -10.25 -2.41
C ALA A 187 12.90 -10.74 -3.70
N VAL A 188 12.35 -11.81 -4.26
CA VAL A 188 12.70 -12.33 -5.59
C VAL A 188 11.43 -12.57 -6.41
N SER A 189 11.47 -12.09 -7.64
CA SER A 189 10.46 -12.36 -8.67
C SER A 189 10.86 -13.60 -9.47
N TYR A 190 9.87 -14.42 -9.82
CA TYR A 190 10.04 -15.63 -10.62
C TYR A 190 9.51 -15.41 -12.03
N ASN A 191 10.17 -15.98 -13.04
CA ASN A 191 9.71 -15.89 -14.43
C ASN A 191 8.60 -16.91 -14.76
N ALA A 192 8.20 -16.95 -16.03
CA ALA A 192 7.19 -17.86 -16.56
C ALA A 192 7.51 -19.36 -16.37
N LYS A 193 8.77 -19.70 -16.04
CA LYS A 193 9.23 -21.07 -15.78
C LYS A 193 9.43 -21.35 -14.28
N SER A 194 8.88 -20.49 -13.40
CA SER A 194 9.03 -20.57 -11.94
C SER A 194 10.50 -20.53 -11.48
N LYS A 195 11.39 -19.90 -12.25
CA LYS A 195 12.80 -19.72 -11.87
C LYS A 195 13.03 -18.30 -11.35
N PRO A 196 13.90 -18.12 -10.33
CA PRO A 196 14.34 -16.80 -9.91
C PRO A 196 14.82 -15.98 -11.10
N ASP A 197 14.29 -14.78 -11.24
CA ASP A 197 14.53 -13.90 -12.38
C ASP A 197 15.21 -12.60 -11.96
N TYR A 198 14.65 -11.94 -10.95
CA TYR A 198 15.14 -10.66 -10.45
C TYR A 198 14.94 -10.54 -8.94
N GLY A 199 15.95 -10.05 -8.22
CA GLY A 199 15.87 -9.79 -6.77
C GLY A 199 16.84 -10.66 -5.97
N ILE A 200 16.48 -11.02 -4.74
CA ILE A 200 17.33 -11.82 -3.84
C ILE A 200 16.61 -13.05 -3.29
N THR A 201 17.28 -14.20 -3.29
CA THR A 201 16.87 -15.37 -2.52
C THR A 201 17.64 -15.42 -1.21
N ILE A 202 17.01 -15.93 -0.15
CA ILE A 202 17.65 -16.17 1.15
C ILE A 202 17.32 -17.59 1.57
N GLN A 203 18.35 -18.41 1.76
CA GLN A 203 18.19 -19.81 2.18
C GLN A 203 19.00 -20.08 3.45
N ARG A 204 18.38 -20.71 4.45
CA ARG A 204 19.10 -21.24 5.60
C ARG A 204 19.81 -22.55 5.23
N LEU A 205 21.09 -22.64 5.55
CA LEU A 205 21.94 -23.81 5.34
C LEU A 205 21.95 -24.71 6.57
N ASP A 206 22.32 -25.99 6.40
CA ASP A 206 22.43 -26.97 7.50
C ASP A 206 23.44 -26.55 8.58
N SER A 207 24.43 -25.72 8.21
CA SER A 207 25.39 -25.09 9.13
C SER A 207 24.75 -24.06 10.07
N GLY A 208 23.48 -23.73 9.90
CA GLY A 208 22.77 -22.67 10.62
C GLY A 208 23.01 -21.26 10.06
N THR A 209 23.86 -21.12 9.04
CA THR A 209 24.13 -19.86 8.33
C THR A 209 23.15 -19.64 7.19
N TYR A 210 23.16 -18.46 6.59
CA TYR A 210 22.30 -18.10 5.46
C TYR A 210 23.11 -17.90 4.19
N GLN A 211 22.59 -18.38 3.07
CA GLN A 211 23.05 -18.05 1.73
C GLN A 211 22.10 -17.01 1.13
N VAL A 212 22.66 -15.91 0.65
CA VAL A 212 21.95 -14.85 -0.07
C VAL A 212 22.45 -14.83 -1.50
N GLN A 213 21.55 -14.99 -2.48
CA GLN A 213 21.90 -14.90 -3.90
C GLN A 213 21.13 -13.79 -4.58
N ARG A 214 21.81 -12.95 -5.35
CA ARG A 214 21.20 -11.89 -6.15
C ARG A 214 21.00 -12.34 -7.60
N TYR A 215 19.79 -12.20 -8.11
CA TYR A 215 19.41 -12.49 -9.47
C TYR A 215 19.18 -11.20 -10.27
N VAL A 216 19.72 -11.17 -11.49
CA VAL A 216 19.39 -10.19 -12.53
C VAL A 216 19.25 -10.96 -13.84
N ASP A 217 18.12 -10.79 -14.53
CA ASP A 217 17.77 -11.48 -15.77
C ASP A 217 18.00 -13.00 -15.73
N GLY A 218 17.57 -13.62 -14.62
CA GLY A 218 17.66 -15.05 -14.38
C GLY A 218 19.06 -15.59 -14.06
N LYS A 219 20.06 -14.72 -13.88
CA LYS A 219 21.44 -15.10 -13.56
C LYS A 219 21.83 -14.66 -12.16
N VAL A 220 22.54 -15.54 -11.45
CA VAL A 220 23.18 -15.19 -10.18
C VAL A 220 24.32 -14.22 -10.46
N THR A 221 24.22 -13.01 -9.92
CA THR A 221 25.23 -11.95 -10.03
C THR A 221 26.09 -11.82 -8.77
N SER A 222 25.59 -12.30 -7.63
CA SER A 222 26.31 -12.31 -6.36
C SER A 222 25.81 -13.43 -5.46
N THR A 223 26.72 -14.03 -4.69
CA THR A 223 26.42 -14.99 -3.63
C THR A 223 27.19 -14.59 -2.38
N LYS A 224 26.51 -14.50 -1.24
CA LYS A 224 27.12 -14.22 0.06
C LYS A 224 26.61 -15.22 1.10
N THR A 225 27.50 -15.68 1.98
CA THR A 225 27.14 -16.42 3.18
C THR A 225 27.24 -15.49 4.39
N THR A 226 26.25 -15.55 5.26
CA THR A 226 26.20 -14.71 6.47
C THR A 226 25.60 -15.47 7.65
N ASN A 227 26.04 -15.12 8.86
CA ASN A 227 25.46 -15.64 10.10
C ASN A 227 24.28 -14.76 10.58
N HIS A 228 24.18 -13.55 10.03
CA HIS A 228 23.20 -12.56 10.44
C HIS A 228 22.48 -12.00 9.22
N LEU A 229 21.16 -11.89 9.32
CA LEU A 229 20.32 -11.17 8.39
C LEU A 229 20.00 -9.81 9.02
N HIS A 230 20.09 -8.77 8.23
CA HIS A 230 19.70 -7.43 8.62
C HIS A 230 18.54 -7.02 7.73
N PRO A 231 17.45 -6.49 8.30
CA PRO A 231 16.39 -5.88 7.52
C PRO A 231 16.94 -4.87 6.53
N TRP A 232 16.33 -4.88 5.35
CA TRP A 232 16.63 -3.90 4.34
C TRP A 232 16.34 -2.51 4.90
N LYS A 233 17.32 -1.63 4.77
CA LYS A 233 17.15 -0.20 5.00
C LYS A 233 17.25 0.45 3.64
N GLU A 234 16.24 1.21 3.25
CA GLU A 234 16.38 2.20 2.21
C GLU A 234 17.42 3.20 2.76
N GLU A 235 18.68 3.10 2.32
CA GLU A 235 19.66 4.15 2.60
C GLU A 235 19.30 5.34 1.70
N ASP A 236 19.22 6.53 2.32
CA ASP A 236 18.78 7.83 1.76
C ASP A 236 19.27 8.15 0.33
#